data_AF-A0A350YBG6-F1
#
_entry.id   AF-A0A350YBG6-F1
#
_cell.length_a   1.000
_cell.length_b   1.000
_cell.length_c   1.000
_cell.angle_alpha   90.00
_cell.angle_beta   90.00
_cell.angle_gamma   90.00
#
_symmetry.space_group_name_H-M   'P 1'
#
loop_
_entity.id
_entity.type
_entity.pdbx_description
1 polymer ?
#
loop_
_entity_poly.entity_id
_entity_poly.type
_entity_poly.pdbx_seq_one_letter_code
_entity_poly.pdbx_strand_id
1 'polypeptide(L)'
;MNRAIVGATLTVLAFSLPAVAVTTNKFMVKGQTAYADFYQQNDECTYSSVGIFASDNVSKSGPGAPTPQKGANVYYSTYNWCTGEGSYSDGFASDVTFTSDNGLKSATLNGTVTLTDYSSGATKTVNVALTWTGTGDTYRGNSHSRYQGPGFASSYRYNGSYRDAQVSGSVTMDGKNLISNLSSYASLSSSNSGSVEIIRK
;
A
#
# COMPACT_ATOMS: atom_id res chain seq x y z
N MET A 1 -83.42 0.53 20.94
CA MET A 1 -82.59 1.73 20.64
C MET A 1 -81.39 1.27 19.82
N ASN A 2 -81.35 1.65 18.54
CA ASN A 2 -80.30 1.31 17.57
C ASN A 2 -78.96 1.96 17.93
N ARG A 3 -77.86 1.22 17.81
CA ARG A 3 -76.53 1.80 17.59
C ARG A 3 -75.78 0.99 16.53
N ALA A 4 -75.58 1.64 15.38
CA ALA A 4 -74.80 1.16 14.25
C ALA A 4 -73.31 1.15 14.60
N ILE A 5 -72.60 0.09 14.20
CA ILE A 5 -71.14 0.00 14.28
C ILE A 5 -70.60 0.37 12.89
N VAL A 6 -69.89 1.49 12.81
CA VAL A 6 -69.16 1.91 11.61
C VAL A 6 -67.84 1.16 11.59
N GLY A 7 -67.66 0.24 10.63
CA GLY A 7 -66.40 -0.45 10.39
C GLY A 7 -65.47 0.44 9.57
N ALA A 8 -64.34 0.85 10.15
CA ALA A 8 -63.26 1.51 9.43
C ALA A 8 -62.30 0.45 8.88
N THR A 9 -62.26 0.30 7.56
CA THR A 9 -61.28 -0.52 6.83
C THR A 9 -59.91 0.14 6.88
N LEU A 10 -58.94 -0.53 7.51
CA LEU A 10 -57.54 -0.09 7.60
C LEU A 10 -56.79 -0.52 6.34
N THR A 11 -56.63 0.38 5.38
CA THR A 11 -55.81 0.17 4.18
C THR A 11 -54.33 0.27 4.54
N VAL A 12 -53.62 -0.86 4.56
CA VAL A 12 -52.16 -0.89 4.77
C VAL A 12 -51.46 -0.39 3.50
N LEU A 13 -50.96 0.84 3.51
CA LEU A 13 -50.03 1.36 2.51
C LEU A 13 -48.68 0.64 2.68
N ALA A 14 -48.42 -0.37 1.84
CA ALA A 14 -47.12 -0.99 1.74
C ALA A 14 -46.15 -0.01 1.06
N PHE A 15 -45.40 0.75 1.85
CA PHE A 15 -44.26 1.50 1.34
C PHE A 15 -43.18 0.50 0.92
N SER A 16 -42.95 0.35 -0.39
CA SER A 16 -41.77 -0.35 -0.90
C SER A 16 -40.54 0.47 -0.53
N LEU A 17 -39.92 0.13 0.61
CA LEU A 17 -38.60 0.67 0.96
C LEU A 17 -37.63 0.32 -0.18
N PRO A 18 -36.81 1.26 -0.64
CA PRO A 18 -35.78 0.96 -1.61
C PRO A 18 -34.85 -0.10 -1.01
N ALA A 19 -34.67 -1.22 -1.71
CA ALA A 19 -33.67 -2.20 -1.37
C ALA A 19 -32.30 -1.56 -1.54
N VAL A 20 -31.63 -1.23 -0.44
CA VAL A 20 -30.26 -0.73 -0.50
C VAL A 20 -29.38 -1.89 -0.94
N ALA A 21 -28.73 -1.75 -2.10
CA ALA A 21 -27.86 -2.78 -2.63
C ALA A 21 -26.61 -2.89 -1.76
N VAL A 22 -26.50 -4.00 -1.02
CA VAL A 22 -25.31 -4.31 -0.24
C VAL A 22 -24.14 -4.48 -1.20
N THR A 23 -23.15 -3.60 -1.11
CA THR A 23 -21.94 -3.69 -1.93
C THR A 23 -20.82 -4.31 -1.11
N THR A 24 -20.29 -5.44 -1.59
CA THR A 24 -19.14 -6.10 -0.98
C THR A 24 -17.92 -5.95 -1.89
N ASN A 25 -16.91 -5.24 -1.40
CA ASN A 25 -15.60 -5.16 -2.05
C ASN A 25 -14.63 -6.08 -1.33
N LYS A 26 -14.05 -7.03 -2.06
CA LYS A 26 -13.02 -7.93 -1.55
C LYS A 26 -11.73 -7.75 -2.32
N PHE A 27 -10.68 -7.41 -1.59
CA PHE A 27 -9.31 -7.33 -2.06
C PHE A 27 -8.51 -8.48 -1.46
N MET A 28 -7.68 -9.14 -2.26
CA MET A 28 -6.73 -10.15 -1.79
C MET A 28 -5.34 -9.85 -2.31
N VAL A 29 -4.31 -10.14 -1.52
CA VAL A 29 -2.91 -10.02 -1.91
C VAL A 29 -2.12 -11.24 -1.47
N LYS A 30 -1.22 -11.70 -2.33
CA LYS A 30 -0.23 -12.76 -2.04
C LYS A 30 1.05 -12.45 -2.80
N GLY A 31 2.21 -12.65 -2.19
CA GLY A 31 3.49 -12.43 -2.87
C GLY A 31 4.59 -11.93 -1.95
N GLN A 32 5.68 -11.47 -2.54
CA GLN A 32 6.87 -10.98 -1.84
C GLN A 32 7.08 -9.50 -2.10
N THR A 33 7.50 -8.80 -1.06
CA THR A 33 7.81 -7.37 -1.14
C THR A 33 9.13 -7.08 -0.46
N ALA A 34 9.81 -6.05 -0.95
CA ALA A 34 10.97 -5.46 -0.28
C ALA A 34 10.70 -3.96 -0.11
N TYR A 35 11.03 -3.46 1.07
CA TYR A 35 10.89 -2.05 1.41
C TYR A 35 12.23 -1.48 1.86
N ALA A 36 12.53 -0.28 1.43
CA ALA A 36 13.62 0.52 1.98
C ALA A 36 13.17 1.98 2.07
N ASP A 37 13.49 2.62 3.18
CA ASP A 37 13.42 4.06 3.34
C ASP A 37 14.81 4.57 3.69
N PHE A 38 15.28 5.54 2.93
CA PHE A 38 16.53 6.23 3.17
C PHE A 38 16.20 7.64 3.58
N TYR A 39 16.79 8.12 4.66
CA TYR A 39 16.47 9.42 5.20
C TYR A 39 17.69 10.11 5.79
N GLN A 40 17.64 11.43 5.78
CA GLN A 40 18.56 12.26 6.55
C GLN A 40 17.87 13.54 7.01
N GLN A 41 18.37 14.02 8.14
CA GLN A 41 18.21 15.40 8.55
C GLN A 41 19.34 16.21 7.88
N ASN A 42 18.98 17.09 6.95
CA ASN A 42 19.95 17.89 6.18
C ASN A 42 20.50 19.06 7.01
N ASP A 43 19.66 19.62 7.88
CA ASP A 43 19.95 20.71 8.81
C ASP A 43 18.93 20.67 9.98
N GLU A 44 18.89 21.68 10.84
CA GLU A 44 17.96 21.73 11.98
C GLU A 44 16.47 21.79 11.57
N CYS A 45 16.17 22.05 10.30
CA CYS A 45 14.84 22.36 9.76
C CYS A 45 14.36 21.42 8.65
N THR A 46 15.28 20.72 7.98
CA THR A 46 15.04 20.09 6.69
C THR A 46 15.25 18.59 6.75
N TYR A 47 14.24 17.85 6.32
CA TYR A 47 14.24 16.40 6.19
C TYR A 47 14.11 15.99 4.73
N SER A 48 14.83 14.95 4.34
CA SER A 48 14.68 14.32 3.02
C SER A 48 14.57 12.82 3.18
N SER A 49 13.68 12.21 2.40
CA SER A 49 13.49 10.76 2.37
C SER A 49 13.33 10.25 0.93
N VAL A 50 13.90 9.08 0.68
CA VAL A 50 13.73 8.29 -0.54
C VAL A 50 13.18 6.94 -0.12
N GLY A 51 11.94 6.64 -0.48
CA GLY A 51 11.33 5.35 -0.22
C GLY A 51 11.17 4.50 -1.47
N ILE A 52 11.41 3.20 -1.32
CA ILE A 52 11.32 2.21 -2.37
C ILE A 52 10.48 1.05 -1.86
N PHE A 53 9.45 0.72 -2.63
CA PHE A 53 8.63 -0.47 -2.42
C PHE A 53 8.66 -1.32 -3.69
N ALA A 54 9.31 -2.48 -3.61
CA ALA A 54 9.35 -3.45 -4.70
C ALA A 54 8.40 -4.61 -4.39
N SER A 55 7.68 -5.09 -5.41
CA SER A 55 6.73 -6.18 -5.24
C SER A 55 6.75 -7.16 -6.41
N ASP A 56 6.64 -8.44 -6.08
CA ASP A 56 6.18 -9.51 -6.97
C ASP A 56 4.98 -10.18 -6.32
N ASN A 57 3.81 -9.58 -6.54
CA ASN A 57 2.57 -9.97 -5.89
C ASN A 57 1.51 -10.34 -6.93
N VAL A 58 0.46 -11.01 -6.47
CA VAL A 58 -0.81 -11.11 -7.15
C VAL A 58 -1.86 -10.44 -6.29
N SER A 59 -2.63 -9.56 -6.89
CA SER A 59 -3.79 -8.95 -6.25
C SER A 59 -5.07 -9.46 -6.90
N LYS A 60 -6.18 -9.46 -6.16
CA LYS A 60 -7.50 -9.74 -6.74
C LYS A 60 -8.50 -8.78 -6.15
N SER A 61 -9.15 -8.01 -7.02
CA SER A 61 -10.27 -7.13 -6.68
C SER A 61 -11.53 -7.70 -7.34
N GLY A 62 -12.51 -8.14 -6.54
CA GLY A 62 -13.79 -8.63 -7.06
C GLY A 62 -13.72 -10.02 -7.74
N PRO A 63 -14.79 -10.40 -8.49
CA PRO A 63 -14.83 -11.66 -9.23
C PRO A 63 -13.88 -11.64 -10.43
N GLY A 64 -13.26 -12.79 -10.75
CA GLY A 64 -12.28 -12.91 -11.82
C GLY A 64 -10.95 -13.56 -11.39
N ALA A 65 -9.99 -13.60 -12.31
CA ALA A 65 -8.64 -14.09 -12.03
C ALA A 65 -7.82 -13.04 -11.26
N PRO A 66 -6.87 -13.45 -10.40
CA PRO A 66 -5.90 -12.53 -9.82
C PRO A 66 -5.05 -11.83 -10.90
N THR A 67 -4.70 -10.58 -10.66
CA THR A 67 -3.83 -9.75 -11.50
C THR A 67 -2.43 -9.72 -10.89
N PRO A 68 -1.37 -10.05 -11.65
CA PRO A 68 0.00 -9.82 -11.23
C PRO A 68 0.25 -8.33 -10.96
N GLN A 69 0.94 -8.04 -9.88
CA GLN A 69 1.43 -6.74 -9.45
C GLN A 69 2.94 -6.89 -9.29
N LYS A 70 3.64 -6.75 -10.42
CA LYS A 70 5.10 -6.73 -10.48
C LYS A 70 5.54 -5.32 -10.76
N GLY A 71 6.45 -4.81 -9.95
CA GLY A 71 6.93 -3.46 -10.13
C GLY A 71 7.64 -2.90 -8.91
N ALA A 72 8.07 -1.65 -9.04
CA ALA A 72 8.57 -0.86 -7.94
C ALA A 72 7.88 0.51 -7.92
N ASN A 73 7.46 0.93 -6.74
CA ASN A 73 7.13 2.31 -6.45
C ASN A 73 8.33 2.97 -5.79
N VAL A 74 8.62 4.20 -6.20
CA VAL A 74 9.66 5.03 -5.61
C VAL A 74 9.02 6.38 -5.30
N TYR A 75 9.31 6.92 -4.13
CA TYR A 75 9.02 8.30 -3.81
C TYR A 75 10.27 9.02 -3.32
N TYR A 76 10.29 10.33 -3.55
CA TYR A 76 11.28 11.25 -3.03
C TYR A 76 10.56 12.44 -2.42
N SER A 77 10.89 12.75 -1.17
CA SER A 77 10.26 13.81 -0.41
C SER A 77 11.32 14.68 0.24
N THR A 78 11.10 15.99 0.22
CA THR A 78 11.84 16.95 1.04
C THR A 78 10.85 17.83 1.78
N TYR A 79 11.15 18.15 3.03
CA TYR A 79 10.29 19.02 3.84
C TYR A 79 11.12 19.87 4.78
N ASN A 80 10.87 21.17 4.76
CA ASN A 80 11.42 22.15 5.68
C ASN A 80 10.32 22.62 6.63
N TRP A 81 10.38 22.22 7.91
CA TRP A 81 9.36 22.60 8.89
C TRP A 81 9.50 24.04 9.41
N CYS A 82 10.61 24.72 9.13
CA CYS A 82 10.82 26.12 9.50
C CYS A 82 10.14 27.09 8.53
N THR A 83 10.11 26.77 7.23
CA THR A 83 9.41 27.56 6.20
C THR A 83 8.04 26.98 5.83
N GLY A 84 7.81 25.69 6.13
CA GLY A 84 6.63 24.95 5.68
C GLY A 84 6.70 24.52 4.21
N GLU A 85 7.84 24.71 3.56
CA GLU A 85 8.06 24.33 2.16
C GLU A 85 8.43 22.85 2.04
N GLY A 86 7.99 22.20 0.98
CA GLY A 86 8.36 20.82 0.69
C GLY A 86 8.12 20.45 -0.75
N SER A 87 8.73 19.35 -1.16
CA SER A 87 8.48 18.72 -2.44
C SER A 87 8.16 17.25 -2.23
N TYR A 88 7.31 16.71 -3.10
CA TYR A 88 6.97 15.29 -3.10
C TYR A 88 6.87 14.84 -4.55
N SER A 89 7.64 13.82 -4.89
CA SER A 89 7.60 13.18 -6.20
C SER A 89 7.44 11.68 -6.01
N ASP A 90 6.61 11.03 -6.83
CA ASP A 90 6.47 9.59 -6.82
C ASP A 90 6.33 9.02 -8.23
N GLY A 91 6.57 7.72 -8.35
CA GLY A 91 6.47 7.00 -9.60
C GLY A 91 6.34 5.50 -9.39
N PHE A 92 5.77 4.83 -10.38
CA PHE A 92 5.67 3.37 -10.43
C PHE A 92 6.18 2.87 -11.78
N ALA A 93 6.96 1.80 -11.75
CA ALA A 93 7.42 1.09 -12.94
C ALA A 93 7.11 -0.40 -12.83
N SER A 94 6.48 -0.97 -13.85
CA SER A 94 6.16 -2.40 -13.93
C SER A 94 7.22 -3.22 -14.66
N ASP A 95 8.13 -2.56 -15.38
CA ASP A 95 9.21 -3.12 -16.20
C ASP A 95 10.56 -3.18 -15.47
N VAL A 96 10.52 -3.26 -14.14
CA VAL A 96 11.71 -3.48 -13.30
C VAL A 96 11.97 -4.97 -13.08
N THR A 97 13.22 -5.32 -12.83
CA THR A 97 13.62 -6.67 -12.43
C THR A 97 13.69 -6.73 -10.90
N PHE A 98 12.67 -7.29 -10.27
CA PHE A 98 12.64 -7.59 -8.83
C PHE A 98 12.74 -9.10 -8.61
N THR A 99 13.63 -9.52 -7.71
CA THR A 99 13.74 -10.92 -7.27
C THR A 99 13.84 -10.97 -5.75
N SER A 100 13.22 -11.97 -5.12
CA SER A 100 13.24 -12.14 -3.66
C SER A 100 13.31 -13.61 -3.29
N ASP A 101 14.16 -13.95 -2.33
CA ASP A 101 14.23 -15.30 -1.78
C ASP A 101 12.97 -15.59 -0.94
N ASN A 102 12.36 -16.76 -1.14
CA ASN A 102 11.23 -17.25 -0.36
C ASN A 102 11.54 -17.31 1.14
N GLY A 103 12.81 -17.50 1.50
CA GLY A 103 13.29 -17.47 2.88
C GLY A 103 13.47 -16.07 3.47
N LEU A 104 13.15 -15.00 2.73
CA LEU A 104 13.39 -13.60 3.09
C LEU A 104 14.86 -13.33 3.45
N LYS A 105 15.81 -14.05 2.85
CA LYS A 105 17.25 -13.85 3.11
C LYS A 105 17.83 -12.73 2.27
N SER A 106 17.30 -12.51 1.08
CA SER A 106 17.77 -11.48 0.17
C SER A 106 16.70 -11.09 -0.83
N ALA A 107 16.80 -9.87 -1.36
CA ALA A 107 16.09 -9.45 -2.55
C ALA A 107 16.94 -8.49 -3.38
N THR A 108 16.66 -8.36 -4.67
CA THR A 108 17.30 -7.39 -5.55
C THR A 108 16.25 -6.66 -6.39
N LEU A 109 16.51 -5.39 -6.66
CA LEU A 109 15.73 -4.55 -7.56
C LEU A 109 16.67 -3.86 -8.53
N ASN A 110 16.42 -4.01 -9.83
CA ASN A 110 17.10 -3.25 -10.87
C ASN A 110 16.07 -2.70 -11.87
N GLY A 111 16.15 -1.42 -12.19
CA GLY A 111 15.29 -0.83 -13.21
C GLY A 111 15.26 0.68 -13.15
N THR A 112 14.32 1.25 -13.89
CA THR A 112 14.18 2.69 -14.04
C THR A 112 12.75 3.10 -13.70
N VAL A 113 12.60 4.17 -12.93
CA VAL A 113 11.30 4.70 -12.50
C VAL A 113 11.23 6.18 -12.85
N THR A 114 10.14 6.60 -13.49
CA THR A 114 9.86 8.01 -13.73
C THR A 114 9.08 8.57 -12.56
N LEU A 115 9.68 9.50 -11.83
CA LEU A 115 9.04 10.27 -10.77
C LEU A 115 8.34 11.48 -11.35
N THR A 116 7.16 11.80 -10.82
CA THR A 116 6.42 13.03 -11.13
C THR A 116 6.32 13.87 -9.87
N ASP A 117 6.81 15.10 -9.92
CA ASP A 117 6.64 16.06 -8.83
C ASP A 117 5.19 16.56 -8.77
N TYR A 118 4.56 16.42 -7.61
CA TYR A 118 3.13 16.73 -7.46
C TYR A 118 2.82 18.22 -7.61
N SER A 119 3.77 19.10 -7.27
CA SER A 119 3.56 20.54 -7.25
C SER A 119 3.71 21.18 -8.64
N SER A 120 4.68 20.72 -9.41
CA SER A 120 5.07 21.29 -10.71
C SER A 120 4.62 20.45 -11.90
N GLY A 121 4.29 19.18 -11.69
CA GLY A 121 4.06 18.21 -12.77
C GLY A 121 5.32 17.83 -13.55
N ALA A 122 6.50 18.33 -13.15
CA ALA A 122 7.75 17.99 -13.78
C ALA A 122 8.10 16.52 -13.54
N THR A 123 8.70 15.87 -14.53
CA THR A 123 9.10 14.47 -14.44
C THR A 123 10.62 14.33 -14.42
N LYS A 124 11.10 13.35 -13.67
CA LYS A 124 12.51 12.95 -13.63
C LYS A 124 12.66 11.45 -13.63
N THR A 125 13.70 10.97 -14.28
CA THR A 125 14.00 9.54 -14.34
C THR A 125 15.01 9.16 -13.27
N VAL A 126 14.72 8.09 -12.55
CA VAL A 126 15.57 7.55 -11.49
C VAL A 126 15.93 6.10 -11.80
N ASN A 127 17.22 5.80 -11.77
CA ASN A 127 17.73 4.45 -11.91
C ASN A 127 17.91 3.83 -10.53
N VAL A 128 17.34 2.65 -10.32
CA VAL A 128 17.37 1.92 -9.05
C VAL A 128 18.16 0.64 -9.24
N ALA A 129 19.15 0.43 -8.38
CA ALA A 129 19.92 -0.80 -8.30
C ALA A 129 20.16 -1.09 -6.81
N LEU A 130 19.31 -1.91 -6.20
CA LEU A 130 19.29 -2.16 -4.76
C LEU A 130 19.36 -3.65 -4.45
N THR A 131 20.05 -3.96 -3.35
CA THR A 131 20.11 -5.30 -2.76
C THR A 131 19.75 -5.22 -1.29
N TRP A 132 18.73 -5.98 -0.90
CA TRP A 132 18.35 -6.24 0.48
C TRP A 132 19.01 -7.52 0.96
N THR A 133 19.61 -7.47 2.15
CA THR A 133 20.14 -8.62 2.88
C THR A 133 19.39 -8.74 4.19
N GLY A 134 18.60 -9.80 4.34
CA GLY A 134 17.83 -10.06 5.54
C GLY A 134 18.74 -10.23 6.76
N THR A 135 18.38 -9.59 7.86
CA THR A 135 19.11 -9.63 9.13
C THR A 135 18.24 -10.18 10.25
N GLY A 136 18.85 -10.93 11.17
CA GLY A 136 18.14 -11.51 12.31
C GLY A 136 17.09 -12.56 11.94
N ASP A 137 16.16 -12.77 12.86
CA ASP A 137 15.15 -13.81 12.75
C ASP A 137 13.99 -13.41 11.82
N THR A 138 13.36 -14.41 11.20
CA THR A 138 12.11 -14.18 10.47
C THR A 138 10.94 -14.24 11.44
N TYR A 139 10.19 -13.15 11.50
CA TYR A 139 8.95 -13.08 12.23
C TYR A 139 7.81 -13.59 11.37
N ARG A 140 6.94 -14.41 11.96
CA ARG A 140 5.71 -14.90 11.30
C ARG A 140 4.51 -14.38 12.05
N GLY A 141 3.58 -13.79 11.32
CA GLY A 141 2.42 -13.13 11.90
C GLY A 141 1.15 -13.54 11.20
N ASN A 142 0.08 -13.64 11.97
CA ASN A 142 -1.27 -13.56 11.44
C ASN A 142 -2.01 -12.42 12.16
N SER A 143 -2.95 -11.80 11.45
CA SER A 143 -3.80 -10.76 12.02
C SER A 143 -5.21 -10.94 11.50
N HIS A 144 -6.18 -10.71 12.38
CA HIS A 144 -7.57 -10.60 12.02
C HIS A 144 -8.17 -9.42 12.77
N SER A 145 -8.74 -8.47 12.04
CA SER A 145 -9.49 -7.38 12.63
C SER A 145 -10.84 -7.22 11.93
N ARG A 146 -11.82 -6.74 12.69
CA ARG A 146 -13.16 -6.42 12.19
C ARG A 146 -13.59 -5.08 12.77
N TYR A 147 -14.05 -4.20 11.90
CA TYR A 147 -14.61 -2.91 12.25
C TYR A 147 -16.06 -2.84 11.78
N GLN A 148 -16.93 -2.24 12.59
CA GLN A 148 -18.34 -2.05 12.24
C GLN A 148 -18.79 -0.66 12.66
N GLY A 149 -19.42 0.05 11.72
CA GLY A 149 -20.02 1.36 11.94
C GLY A 149 -21.40 1.44 11.29
N PRO A 150 -22.12 2.56 11.47
CA PRO A 150 -23.36 2.81 10.74
C PRO A 150 -23.12 2.76 9.23
N GLY A 151 -23.88 1.92 8.51
CA GLY A 151 -23.78 1.81 7.04
C GLY A 151 -22.60 1.00 6.50
N PHE A 152 -21.68 0.48 7.33
CA PHE A 152 -20.59 -0.37 6.83
C PHE A 152 -19.99 -1.34 7.84
N ALA A 153 -19.37 -2.40 7.32
CA ALA A 153 -18.48 -3.28 8.05
C ALA A 153 -17.21 -3.51 7.23
N SER A 154 -16.05 -3.60 7.91
CA SER A 154 -14.79 -3.98 7.28
C SER A 154 -14.17 -5.15 8.03
N SER A 155 -13.62 -6.12 7.31
CA SER A 155 -12.81 -7.18 7.88
C SER A 155 -11.46 -7.26 7.18
N TYR A 156 -10.41 -7.41 7.98
CA TYR A 156 -9.05 -7.59 7.52
C TYR A 156 -8.52 -8.92 8.03
N ARG A 157 -7.82 -9.64 7.16
CA ARG A 157 -7.08 -10.85 7.50
C ARG A 157 -5.71 -10.78 6.85
N TYR A 158 -4.70 -11.20 7.59
CA TYR A 158 -3.34 -11.29 7.11
C TYR A 158 -2.67 -12.53 7.67
N ASN A 159 -1.86 -13.18 6.84
CA ASN A 159 -0.93 -14.24 7.17
C ASN A 159 0.31 -14.02 6.32
N GLY A 160 1.44 -13.82 6.97
CA GLY A 160 2.69 -13.56 6.29
C GLY A 160 3.90 -13.68 7.20
N SER A 161 5.05 -13.39 6.60
CA SER A 161 6.32 -13.33 7.29
C SER A 161 7.01 -12.00 6.99
N TYR A 162 7.83 -11.55 7.92
CA TYR A 162 8.59 -10.32 7.85
C TYR A 162 10.01 -10.59 8.38
N ARG A 163 11.01 -9.95 7.79
CA ARG A 163 12.37 -9.91 8.31
C ARG A 163 12.95 -8.52 8.11
N ASP A 164 13.62 -7.99 9.13
CA ASP A 164 14.47 -6.80 8.99
C ASP A 164 15.54 -7.05 7.92
N ALA A 165 16.00 -5.99 7.25
CA ALA A 165 17.06 -6.11 6.27
C ALA A 165 18.01 -4.92 6.31
N GLN A 166 19.23 -5.16 5.88
CA GLN A 166 20.17 -4.13 5.44
C GLN A 166 19.99 -3.92 3.95
N VAL A 167 20.07 -2.67 3.50
CA VAL A 167 19.95 -2.32 2.07
C VAL A 167 21.23 -1.66 1.58
N SER A 168 21.66 -2.03 0.38
CA SER A 168 22.83 -1.48 -0.29
C SER A 168 22.55 -1.24 -1.77
N GLY A 169 23.33 -0.36 -2.41
CA GLY A 169 23.20 -0.06 -3.83
C GLY A 169 23.09 1.43 -4.10
N SER A 170 22.34 1.79 -5.13
CA SER A 170 22.19 3.17 -5.59
C SER A 170 20.78 3.48 -6.09
N VAL A 171 20.37 4.72 -5.86
CA VAL A 171 19.19 5.35 -6.45
C VAL A 171 19.68 6.62 -7.13
N THR A 172 19.84 6.59 -8.44
CA THR A 172 20.55 7.64 -9.18
C THR A 172 19.59 8.48 -10.02
N MET A 173 19.63 9.80 -9.82
CA MET A 173 18.88 10.79 -10.59
C MET A 173 19.86 11.84 -11.11
N ASP A 174 19.83 12.14 -12.41
CA ASP A 174 20.72 13.10 -13.06
C ASP A 174 22.22 12.85 -12.76
N GLY A 175 22.62 11.57 -12.67
CA GLY A 175 24.01 11.16 -12.37
C GLY A 175 24.39 11.23 -10.88
N LYS A 176 23.50 11.69 -9.98
CA LYS A 176 23.73 11.75 -8.54
C LYS A 176 23.03 10.61 -7.81
N ASN A 177 23.76 9.89 -6.96
CA ASN A 177 23.17 8.91 -6.04
C ASN A 177 22.45 9.63 -4.89
N LEU A 178 21.13 9.52 -4.85
CA LEU A 178 20.25 10.17 -3.88
C LEU A 178 20.37 9.57 -2.48
N ILE A 179 20.80 8.32 -2.38
CA ILE A 179 20.86 7.58 -1.11
C ILE A 179 22.28 7.53 -0.51
N SER A 180 23.23 8.27 -1.08
CA SER A 180 24.61 8.29 -0.59
C SER A 180 24.68 8.89 0.80
N ASN A 181 25.28 8.16 1.75
CA ASN A 181 25.44 8.57 3.16
C ASN A 181 24.14 8.82 3.92
N LEU A 182 23.00 8.30 3.43
CA LEU A 182 21.74 8.36 4.16
C LEU A 182 21.66 7.25 5.20
N SER A 183 21.01 7.54 6.32
CA SER A 183 20.49 6.49 7.20
C SER A 183 19.42 5.70 6.47
N SER A 184 19.29 4.42 6.79
CA SER A 184 18.28 3.59 6.14
C SER A 184 17.59 2.65 7.12
N TYR A 185 16.35 2.34 6.78
CA TYR A 185 15.60 1.23 7.32
C TYR A 185 15.11 0.38 6.15
N ALA A 186 15.22 -0.94 6.27
CA ALA A 186 14.80 -1.82 5.20
C ALA A 186 14.23 -3.13 5.74
N SER A 187 13.40 -3.77 4.92
CA SER A 187 12.77 -5.03 5.28
C SER A 187 12.34 -5.86 4.08
N LEU A 188 12.16 -7.14 4.36
CA LEU A 188 11.65 -8.15 3.43
C LEU A 188 10.37 -8.73 4.00
N SER A 189 9.35 -8.90 3.17
CA SER A 189 8.07 -9.48 3.59
C SER A 189 7.54 -10.48 2.58
N SER A 190 6.79 -11.46 3.07
CA SER A 190 5.97 -12.35 2.27
C SER A 190 4.56 -12.39 2.81
N SER A 191 3.58 -12.28 1.93
CA SER A 191 2.16 -12.43 2.23
C SER A 191 1.69 -13.76 1.65
N ASN A 192 1.33 -14.71 2.51
CA ASN A 192 0.70 -15.96 2.09
C ASN A 192 -0.78 -15.72 1.74
N SER A 193 -1.43 -14.85 2.51
CA SER A 193 -2.80 -14.40 2.31
C SER A 193 -3.01 -13.08 3.03
N GLY A 194 -3.34 -12.04 2.30
CA GLY A 194 -3.94 -10.81 2.83
C GLY A 194 -5.32 -10.64 2.22
N SER A 195 -6.32 -10.25 3.00
CA SER A 195 -7.63 -9.88 2.47
C SER A 195 -8.28 -8.73 3.23
N VAL A 196 -8.87 -7.81 2.48
CA VAL A 196 -9.78 -6.79 3.01
C VAL A 196 -11.15 -7.02 2.40
N GLU A 197 -12.16 -7.07 3.24
CA GLU A 197 -13.56 -7.08 2.82
C GLU A 197 -14.24 -5.84 3.38
N ILE A 198 -14.96 -5.10 2.54
CA ILE A 198 -15.74 -3.93 2.92
C ILE A 198 -17.17 -4.16 2.45
N ILE A 199 -18.10 -4.20 3.39
CA ILE A 199 -19.53 -4.33 3.16
C ILE A 199 -20.16 -2.97 3.44
N ARG A 200 -20.78 -2.35 2.43
CA ARG A 200 -21.59 -1.14 2.58
C ARG A 200 -23.06 -1.54 2.54
N LYS A 201 -23.83 -1.07 3.51
CA LYS A 201 -25.25 -1.39 3.71
C LYS A 201 -26.16 -0.27 3.25
#